data_AF-A0A956D0E4-F1
#
_entry.id   AF-A0A956D0E4-F1
#
_cell.length_a   1.000
_cell.length_b   1.000
_cell.length_c   1.000
_cell.angle_alpha   90.00
_cell.angle_beta   90.00
_cell.angle_gamma   90.00
#
_symmetry.space_group_name_H-M   'P 1'
#
loop_
_entity.id
_entity.type
_entity.pdbx_description
1 polymer ?
#
loop_
_entity_poly.entity_id
_entity_poly.type
_entity_poly.pdbx_seq_one_letter_code
_entity_poly.pdbx_strand_id
1 'polypeptide(L)'
;MEVLVARRVTLGTGPRRVGRSRALRLVAVVALDCEQAAACLGIARSDAPLWPSSVYAWLAEAASRSPAVWRRSERALDAALAPWMAPYVDRSAAAIAQALLAPESVAIERAEIAAALWALVRRRDAGLDRTLERLACEAEVLVARR
;
A
#
# COMPACT_ATOMS: atom_id res chain seq x y z
N MET A 1 -39.51 -1.76 1.42
CA MET A 1 -38.34 -1.97 2.30
C MET A 1 -37.30 -2.71 1.48
N GLU A 2 -36.41 -1.95 0.84
CA GLU A 2 -35.40 -2.46 -0.10
C GLU A 2 -34.26 -3.14 0.65
N VAL A 3 -34.09 -4.45 0.42
CA VAL A 3 -32.91 -5.21 0.82
C VAL A 3 -31.90 -5.08 -0.31
N LEU A 4 -31.04 -4.07 -0.23
CA LEU A 4 -30.02 -3.77 -1.25
C LEU A 4 -28.69 -4.45 -0.92
N VAL A 5 -28.57 -5.67 -1.45
CA VAL A 5 -27.41 -6.20 -2.17
C VAL A 5 -26.09 -6.30 -1.39
N ALA A 6 -25.91 -7.47 -0.76
CA ALA A 6 -24.60 -8.08 -0.56
C ALA A 6 -23.97 -8.43 -1.92
N ARG A 7 -23.32 -7.45 -2.55
CA ARG A 7 -22.53 -7.67 -3.77
C ARG A 7 -21.26 -8.41 -3.38
N ARG A 8 -21.33 -9.75 -3.35
CA ARG A 8 -20.15 -10.62 -3.44
C ARG A 8 -19.43 -10.23 -4.73
N VAL A 9 -18.35 -9.49 -4.56
CA VAL A 9 -17.36 -9.23 -5.58
C VAL A 9 -16.84 -10.57 -6.06
N THR A 10 -17.23 -10.98 -7.26
CA THR A 10 -16.59 -12.05 -8.01
C THR A 10 -15.12 -11.65 -8.23
N LEU A 11 -14.21 -12.46 -7.69
CA LEU A 11 -12.77 -12.32 -7.77
C LEU A 11 -12.33 -12.47 -9.23
N GLY A 12 -12.30 -11.36 -9.97
CA GLY A 12 -11.55 -11.25 -11.22
C GLY A 12 -10.06 -11.14 -10.92
N THR A 13 -9.42 -12.26 -10.59
CA THR A 13 -7.97 -12.35 -10.36
C THR A 13 -7.21 -12.32 -11.68
N GLY A 14 -6.97 -11.13 -12.21
CA GLY A 14 -5.91 -10.93 -13.19
C GLY A 14 -4.54 -10.96 -12.49
N PRO A 15 -3.57 -11.75 -12.94
CA PRO A 15 -2.27 -11.92 -12.26
C PRO A 15 -1.42 -10.63 -12.16
N ARG A 16 -1.80 -9.56 -12.86
CA ARG A 16 -1.05 -8.29 -12.88
C ARG A 16 -1.36 -7.37 -11.70
N ARG A 17 -2.52 -7.47 -11.03
CA ARG A 17 -2.90 -6.50 -9.97
C ARG A 17 -2.42 -6.87 -8.56
N VAL A 18 -1.92 -8.09 -8.38
CA VAL A 18 -1.62 -8.66 -7.05
C VAL A 18 -0.43 -7.96 -6.40
N GLY A 19 0.66 -7.75 -7.14
CA GLY A 19 1.89 -7.14 -6.61
C GLY A 19 1.69 -5.73 -6.06
N ARG A 20 0.96 -4.89 -6.80
CA ARG A 20 0.65 -3.52 -6.36
C ARG A 20 -0.29 -3.49 -5.16
N SER A 21 -1.34 -4.31 -5.15
CA SER A 21 -2.23 -4.42 -3.99
C SER A 21 -1.47 -4.91 -2.75
N ARG A 22 -0.54 -5.86 -2.90
CA ARG A 22 0.30 -6.32 -1.78
C ARG A 22 1.22 -5.23 -1.26
N ALA A 23 1.95 -4.55 -2.15
CA ALA A 23 2.84 -3.45 -1.79
C ALA A 23 2.07 -2.30 -1.10
N LEU A 24 0.92 -1.91 -1.67
CA LEU A 24 0.06 -0.87 -1.09
C LEU A 24 -0.47 -1.27 0.29
N ARG A 25 -0.84 -2.53 0.49
CA ARG A 25 -1.25 -3.04 1.80
C ARG A 25 -0.13 -2.87 2.82
N LEU A 26 1.10 -3.28 2.48
CA LEU A 26 2.24 -3.16 3.38
C LEU A 26 2.54 -1.69 3.72
N VAL A 27 2.55 -0.83 2.71
CA VAL A 27 2.72 0.62 2.88
C VAL A 27 1.66 1.19 3.83
N ALA A 28 0.39 0.84 3.62
CA ALA A 28 -0.71 1.32 4.46
C ALA A 28 -0.62 0.81 5.90
N VAL A 29 -0.21 -0.45 6.13
CA VAL A 29 0.00 -1.02 7.47
C VAL A 29 1.06 -0.24 8.25
N VAL A 30 2.11 0.23 7.58
CA VAL A 30 3.21 0.96 8.22
C VAL A 30 2.87 2.44 8.42
N ALA A 31 2.23 3.05 7.43
CA ALA A 31 2.09 4.50 7.35
C ALA A 31 0.78 5.05 7.91
N LEU A 32 -0.27 4.23 7.99
CA LEU A 32 -1.61 4.67 8.37
C LEU A 32 -2.11 3.91 9.60
N ASP A 33 -2.75 4.63 10.51
CA ASP A 33 -3.59 3.99 11.51
C ASP A 33 -4.89 3.43 10.87
N CYS A 34 -5.62 2.62 11.64
CA CYS A 34 -6.85 1.99 11.15
C CYS A 34 -7.96 3.01 10.81
N GLU A 35 -7.99 4.16 11.49
CA GLU A 35 -9.00 5.19 11.28
C GLU A 35 -8.73 5.94 9.96
N GLN A 36 -7.49 6.31 9.70
CA GLN A 36 -7.04 6.90 8.45
C GLN A 36 -7.31 5.97 7.27
N ALA A 37 -7.03 4.66 7.44
CA ALA A 37 -7.32 3.67 6.41
C ALA A 37 -8.83 3.51 6.13
N ALA A 38 -9.66 3.49 7.18
CA ALA A 38 -11.12 3.48 7.05
C ALA A 38 -11.68 4.75 6.40
N ALA A 39 -11.13 5.92 6.73
CA ALA A 39 -11.48 7.20 6.11
C ALA A 39 -11.13 7.22 4.60
N CYS A 40 -10.02 6.57 4.20
CA CYS A 40 -9.67 6.39 2.79
C CYS A 40 -10.65 5.49 2.04
N LEU A 41 -11.28 4.53 2.71
CA LEU A 41 -12.39 3.73 2.16
C LEU A 41 -13.71 4.53 2.12
N GLY A 42 -13.89 5.48 3.02
CA GLY A 42 -15.15 6.24 3.16
C GLY A 42 -16.14 5.56 4.09
N ILE A 43 -15.61 4.72 4.98
CA ILE A 43 -16.39 4.05 6.02
C ILE A 43 -16.54 5.06 7.16
N ALA A 44 -17.78 5.36 7.53
CA ALA A 44 -18.07 6.15 8.73
C ALA A 44 -17.67 5.35 9.98
N ARG A 45 -17.26 6.05 11.04
CA ARG A 45 -16.57 5.54 12.23
C ARG A 45 -17.35 4.50 13.08
N SER A 46 -18.46 3.91 12.60
CA SER A 46 -19.49 3.31 13.48
C SER A 46 -19.99 1.87 13.23
N ASP A 47 -19.69 1.15 12.15
CA ASP A 47 -20.53 -0.05 11.85
C ASP A 47 -19.92 -1.45 12.02
N ALA A 48 -18.64 -1.60 12.36
CA ALA A 48 -18.10 -2.91 12.76
C ALA A 48 -16.70 -2.77 13.36
N PRO A 49 -16.28 -3.68 14.27
CA PRO A 49 -14.87 -3.88 14.56
C PRO A 49 -14.18 -4.39 13.29
N LEU A 50 -13.57 -3.47 12.54
CA LEU A 50 -12.75 -3.85 11.41
C LEU A 50 -11.39 -4.32 11.95
N TRP A 51 -11.09 -5.60 11.77
CA TRP A 51 -9.78 -6.14 12.08
C TRP A 51 -8.72 -5.37 11.28
N PRO A 52 -7.64 -4.88 11.92
CA PRO A 52 -6.63 -4.05 11.27
C PRO A 52 -6.15 -4.63 9.93
N SER A 53 -5.80 -5.91 9.92
CA SER A 53 -5.35 -6.63 8.72
C SER A 53 -6.36 -6.63 7.57
N SER A 54 -7.66 -6.69 7.88
CA SER A 54 -8.74 -6.66 6.89
C SER A 54 -8.96 -5.27 6.30
N VAL A 55 -8.82 -4.20 7.09
CA VAL A 55 -8.95 -2.82 6.61
C VAL A 55 -7.91 -2.51 5.56
N TYR A 56 -6.64 -2.83 5.84
CA TYR A 56 -5.55 -2.53 4.91
C TYR A 56 -5.64 -3.37 3.63
N ALA A 57 -6.06 -4.63 3.73
CA ALA A 57 -6.29 -5.48 2.56
C ALA A 57 -7.43 -4.92 1.69
N TRP A 58 -8.54 -4.51 2.32
CA TRP A 58 -9.66 -3.93 1.60
C TRP A 58 -9.31 -2.58 0.98
N LEU A 59 -8.58 -1.72 1.70
CA LEU A 59 -8.08 -0.44 1.20
C LEU A 59 -7.24 -0.65 -0.07
N ALA A 60 -6.27 -1.55 -0.02
CA ALA A 60 -5.39 -1.80 -1.15
C ALA A 60 -6.17 -2.30 -2.39
N GLU A 61 -7.10 -3.24 -2.18
CA GLU A 61 -7.93 -3.76 -3.26
C GLU A 61 -8.88 -2.69 -3.83
N ALA A 62 -9.52 -1.90 -2.96
CA ALA A 62 -10.41 -0.83 -3.36
C ALA A 62 -9.68 0.28 -4.12
N ALA A 63 -8.48 0.66 -3.67
CA ALA A 63 -7.63 1.64 -4.35
C ALA A 63 -7.21 1.18 -5.76
N SER A 64 -7.02 -0.13 -5.97
CA SER A 64 -6.70 -0.69 -7.29
C SER A 64 -7.85 -0.59 -8.31
N ARG A 65 -9.08 -0.36 -7.84
CA ARG A 65 -10.31 -0.36 -8.65
C ARG A 65 -11.01 0.99 -8.70
N SER A 66 -10.83 1.83 -7.67
CA SER A 66 -11.52 3.11 -7.53
C SER A 66 -10.53 4.28 -7.52
N PRO A 67 -10.55 5.14 -8.56
CA PRO A 67 -9.73 6.35 -8.58
C PRO A 67 -10.02 7.31 -7.41
N ALA A 68 -11.22 7.27 -6.84
CA ALA A 68 -11.58 8.10 -5.68
C ALA A 68 -10.94 7.58 -4.39
N VAL A 69 -10.91 6.25 -4.18
CA VAL A 69 -10.20 5.64 -3.06
C VAL A 69 -8.69 5.83 -3.22
N TRP A 70 -8.17 5.65 -4.44
CA TRP A 70 -6.77 5.93 -4.75
C TRP A 70 -6.36 7.36 -4.36
N ARG A 71 -7.06 8.39 -4.84
CA ARG A 71 -6.72 9.80 -4.54
C ARG A 71 -6.80 10.16 -3.05
N ARG A 72 -7.65 9.50 -2.28
CA ARG A 72 -7.70 9.68 -0.82
C ARG A 72 -6.50 9.02 -0.15
N SER A 73 -6.23 7.77 -0.53
CA SER A 73 -5.08 7.00 -0.04
C SER A 73 -3.76 7.69 -0.37
N GLU A 74 -3.61 8.18 -1.60
CA GLU A 74 -2.42 8.89 -2.07
C GLU A 74 -2.15 10.13 -1.23
N ARG A 75 -3.16 10.97 -0.96
CA ARG A 75 -3.00 12.15 -0.10
C ARG A 75 -2.62 11.78 1.34
N ALA A 76 -3.26 10.76 1.90
CA ALA A 76 -2.96 10.31 3.25
C ALA A 76 -1.54 9.74 3.36
N LEU A 77 -1.14 8.90 2.41
CA LEU A 77 0.19 8.29 2.35
C LEU A 77 1.29 9.32 2.05
N ASP A 78 1.04 10.27 1.16
CA ASP A 78 1.97 11.37 0.89
C ASP A 78 2.21 12.21 2.14
N ALA A 79 1.16 12.57 2.87
CA ALA A 79 1.29 13.32 4.11
C ALA A 79 2.01 12.52 5.20
N ALA A 80 1.63 11.25 5.38
CA ALA A 80 2.23 10.37 6.37
C ALA A 80 3.71 10.11 6.09
N LEU A 81 4.09 9.89 4.83
CA LEU A 81 5.45 9.48 4.45
C LEU A 81 6.35 10.65 4.06
N ALA A 82 5.84 11.88 3.98
CA ALA A 82 6.61 13.06 3.56
C ALA A 82 8.02 13.19 4.17
N PRO A 83 8.23 12.95 5.50
CA PRO A 83 9.56 13.07 6.11
C PRO A 83 10.61 12.12 5.52
N TRP A 84 10.18 10.96 4.99
CA TRP A 84 11.07 9.91 4.48
C TRP A 84 11.10 9.85 2.94
N MET A 85 10.31 10.67 2.25
CA MET A 85 10.16 10.59 0.79
C MET A 85 11.29 11.26 0.01
N ALA A 86 11.96 12.27 0.60
CA ALA A 86 12.96 13.09 -0.08
C ALA A 86 14.04 12.30 -0.86
N PRO A 87 14.59 11.17 -0.35
CA PRO A 87 15.58 10.39 -1.08
C PRO A 87 15.06 9.71 -2.35
N TYR A 88 13.74 9.54 -2.51
CA TYR A 88 13.15 8.67 -3.53
C TYR A 88 12.38 9.41 -4.63
N VAL A 89 12.09 10.70 -4.47
CA VAL A 89 11.24 11.48 -5.40
C VAL A 89 11.80 11.43 -6.83
N ASP A 90 13.10 11.69 -6.99
CA ASP A 90 13.73 11.81 -8.33
C ASP A 90 14.49 10.56 -8.77
N ARG A 91 14.48 9.49 -7.95
CA ARG A 91 15.24 8.27 -8.27
C ARG A 91 14.53 7.44 -9.33
N SER A 92 15.30 6.70 -10.13
CA SER A 92 14.73 5.69 -11.03
C SER A 92 14.12 4.54 -10.22
N ALA A 93 13.14 3.83 -10.81
CA ALA A 93 12.51 2.69 -10.14
C ALA A 93 13.53 1.58 -9.82
N ALA A 94 14.50 1.39 -10.71
CA ALA A 94 15.61 0.45 -10.50
C ALA A 94 16.49 0.86 -9.31
N ALA A 95 16.83 2.14 -9.18
CA ALA A 95 17.65 2.64 -8.06
C ALA A 95 16.93 2.49 -6.71
N ILE A 96 15.62 2.71 -6.67
CA ILE A 96 14.82 2.49 -5.45
C ILE A 96 14.77 1.00 -5.09
N ALA A 97 14.53 0.13 -6.07
CA ALA A 97 14.53 -1.31 -5.86
C ALA A 97 15.88 -1.83 -5.35
N GLN A 98 16.99 -1.31 -5.89
CA GLN A 98 18.34 -1.66 -5.42
C GLN A 98 18.57 -1.20 -3.98
N ALA A 99 18.14 0.01 -3.61
CA ALA A 99 18.28 0.51 -2.24
C ALA A 99 17.54 -0.38 -1.21
N LEU A 100 16.35 -0.88 -1.58
CA LEU A 100 15.58 -1.81 -0.73
C LEU A 100 16.21 -3.20 -0.60
N LEU A 101 16.97 -3.65 -1.60
CA LEU A 101 17.58 -4.98 -1.65
C LEU A 101 19.05 -4.99 -1.19
N ALA A 102 19.65 -3.81 -0.96
CA ALA A 102 21.04 -3.71 -0.56
C ALA A 102 21.27 -4.39 0.81
N PRO A 103 22.38 -5.11 1.03
CA PRO A 103 22.66 -5.78 2.32
C PRO A 103 22.70 -4.82 3.52
N GLU A 104 23.06 -3.57 3.29
CA GLU A 104 23.08 -2.48 4.26
C GLU A 104 21.68 -1.91 4.60
N SER A 105 20.62 -2.42 3.95
CA SER A 105 19.22 -2.12 4.27
C SER A 105 18.78 -2.57 5.67
N VAL A 106 19.59 -3.38 6.36
CA VAL A 106 19.31 -3.84 7.73
C VAL A 106 19.20 -2.69 8.73
N ALA A 107 19.71 -1.49 8.41
CA ALA A 107 19.58 -0.28 9.22
C ALA A 107 18.34 0.61 8.90
N ILE A 108 17.63 0.36 7.80
CA ILE A 108 16.51 1.19 7.31
C ILE A 108 15.25 1.07 8.18
N GLU A 109 14.70 2.20 8.62
CA GLU A 109 13.45 2.27 9.40
C GLU A 109 12.23 1.72 8.64
N ARG A 110 11.23 1.20 9.38
CA ARG A 110 9.99 0.69 8.74
C ARG A 110 9.34 1.77 7.85
N ALA A 111 9.31 3.02 8.33
CA ALA A 111 8.75 4.15 7.59
C ALA A 111 9.53 4.47 6.31
N GLU A 112 10.85 4.30 6.32
CA GLU A 112 11.70 4.51 5.15
C GLU A 112 11.52 3.39 4.11
N ILE A 113 11.37 2.14 4.54
CA ILE A 113 10.96 1.01 3.66
C ILE A 113 9.60 1.33 3.01
N ALA A 114 8.62 1.79 3.80
CA ALA A 114 7.31 2.15 3.31
C ALA A 114 7.35 3.33 2.33
N ALA A 115 8.19 4.34 2.57
CA ALA A 115 8.40 5.47 1.66
C ALA A 115 9.00 5.02 0.32
N ALA A 116 10.03 4.16 0.35
CA ALA A 116 10.63 3.61 -0.87
C ALA A 116 9.61 2.80 -1.69
N LEU A 117 8.85 1.91 -1.04
CA LEU A 117 7.78 1.16 -1.70
C LEU A 117 6.68 2.09 -2.24
N TRP A 118 6.28 3.09 -1.47
CA TRP A 118 5.28 4.07 -1.89
C TRP A 118 5.73 4.85 -3.13
N ALA A 119 6.99 5.28 -3.19
CA ALA A 119 7.59 5.95 -4.34
C ALA A 119 7.52 5.12 -5.63
N LEU A 120 7.48 3.78 -5.53
CA LEU A 120 7.27 2.88 -6.66
C LEU A 120 5.77 2.71 -6.96
N VAL A 121 4.96 2.43 -5.93
CA VAL A 121 3.51 2.17 -6.06
C VAL A 121 2.80 3.38 -6.69
N ARG A 122 3.16 4.61 -6.30
CA ARG A 122 2.52 5.83 -6.78
C ARG A 122 2.77 6.14 -8.26
N ARG A 123 3.78 5.52 -8.90
CA ARG A 123 4.05 5.66 -10.34
C ARG A 123 3.00 4.99 -11.20
N ARG A 124 2.25 4.04 -10.63
CA ARG A 124 1.18 3.27 -11.29
C ARG A 124 1.60 2.55 -12.57
N ASP A 125 2.90 2.35 -12.76
CA ASP A 125 3.47 1.65 -13.90
C ASP A 125 3.22 0.14 -13.80
N ALA A 126 2.47 -0.41 -14.76
CA ALA A 126 2.16 -1.85 -14.83
C ALA A 126 3.40 -2.72 -15.06
N GLY A 127 4.47 -2.17 -15.63
CA GLY A 127 5.76 -2.85 -15.79
C GLY A 127 6.43 -3.18 -14.46
N LEU A 128 6.05 -2.49 -13.37
CA LEU A 128 6.62 -2.68 -12.04
C LEU A 128 5.91 -3.75 -11.21
N ASP A 129 4.77 -4.30 -11.64
CA ASP A 129 3.93 -5.13 -10.76
C ASP A 129 4.64 -6.38 -10.22
N ARG A 130 5.46 -7.05 -11.04
CA ARG A 130 6.28 -8.20 -10.58
C ARG A 130 7.40 -7.77 -9.62
N THR A 131 8.02 -6.63 -9.90
CA THR A 131 9.07 -6.07 -9.04
C THR A 131 8.49 -5.66 -7.69
N LEU A 132 7.32 -5.01 -7.69
CA LEU A 132 6.57 -4.64 -6.49
C LEU A 132 6.16 -5.86 -5.67
N GLU A 133 5.73 -6.95 -6.31
CA GLU A 133 5.41 -8.20 -5.62
C GLU A 133 6.63 -8.75 -4.87
N ARG A 134 7.77 -8.87 -5.55
CA ARG A 134 9.02 -9.34 -4.94
C ARG A 134 9.46 -8.41 -3.81
N LEU A 135 9.51 -7.11 -4.06
CA LEU A 135 9.93 -6.12 -3.06
C LEU A 135 9.00 -6.11 -1.84
N ALA A 136 7.68 -6.27 -2.03
CA ALA A 136 6.74 -6.37 -0.94
C ALA A 136 6.97 -7.62 -0.07
N CYS A 137 7.29 -8.77 -0.68
CA CYS A 137 7.64 -9.97 0.07
C CYS A 137 8.91 -9.78 0.92
N GLU A 138 9.97 -9.19 0.34
CA GLU A 138 11.21 -8.91 1.08
C GLU A 138 10.99 -7.88 2.19
N ALA A 139 10.24 -6.82 1.89
CA ALA A 139 9.92 -5.77 2.85
C ALA A 139 9.02 -6.28 3.98
N GLU A 140 8.11 -7.23 3.74
CA GLU A 140 7.34 -7.89 4.80
C GLU A 140 8.27 -8.56 5.83
N VAL A 141 9.33 -9.23 5.37
CA VAL A 141 10.33 -9.86 6.26
C VAL A 141 11.11 -8.80 7.06
N LEU A 142 11.51 -7.69 6.42
CA LEU A 142 12.23 -6.61 7.08
C LEU A 142 11.37 -5.88 8.12
N VAL A 143 10.11 -5.62 7.80
CA VAL A 143 9.15 -4.97 8.71
C VAL A 143 8.81 -5.86 9.90
N ALA A 144 8.69 -7.18 9.69
CA ALA A 144 8.36 -8.13 10.76
C ALA A 144 9.51 -8.39 11.75
N ARG A 145 10.76 -8.13 11.38
CA ARG A 145 11.95 -8.31 12.24
C ARG A 145 12.25 -7.16 13.18
N ARG A 146 11.62 -6.00 12.95
CA ARG A 146 11.73 -4.80 13.79
C ARG A 146 10.47 -4.67 14.63
#